data_AF-A0A6J7BSS6-F1
#
_entry.id   AF-A0A6J7BSS6-F1
#
_cell.length_a   1.000
_cell.length_b   1.000
_cell.length_c   1.000
_cell.angle_alpha   90.00
_cell.angle_beta   90.00
_cell.angle_gamma   90.00
#
_symmetry.space_group_name_H-M   'P 1'
#
loop_
_entity.id
_entity.type
_entity.pdbx_description
1 polymer ?
#
loop_
_entity_poly.entity_id
_entity_poly.type
_entity_poly.pdbx_seq_one_letter_code
_entity_poly.pdbx_strand_id
1 'polypeptide(L)' 'MTRIGKSELVYGEIMNFDQILREIADVTPDQIKEIARQILPTSPTLAVVGPFRSQAKFEGLIA' A
#
# COMPACT_ATOMS: atom_id res chain seq x y z
N MET A 1 17.76 2.73 14.29
CA MET A 1 18.37 1.39 14.07
C MET A 1 17.44 0.41 13.36
N THR A 2 16.33 0.87 12.75
CA THR A 2 15.32 -0.01 12.12
C THR A 2 15.51 -0.16 10.61
N ARG A 3 16.15 0.82 9.95
CA ARG A 3 16.26 0.87 8.49
C ARG A 3 17.25 -0.17 7.93
N ILE A 4 18.47 -0.21 8.46
CA ILE A 4 19.52 -1.13 7.97
C ILE A 4 19.10 -2.59 8.19
N GLY A 5 18.70 -2.96 9.40
CA GLY A 5 18.25 -4.32 9.69
C GLY A 5 17.01 -4.75 8.89
N LYS A 6 16.02 -3.86 8.71
CA LYS A 6 14.85 -4.16 7.86
C LYS A 6 15.24 -4.30 6.39
N SER A 7 16.11 -3.43 5.88
CA SER A 7 16.53 -3.46 4.47
C SER A 7 17.27 -4.75 4.13
N GLU A 8 18.19 -5.20 4.98
CA GLU A 8 18.87 -6.48 4.81
C GLU A 8 17.90 -7.68 4.83
N LEU A 9 16.93 -7.68 5.75
CA LEU A 9 15.96 -8.78 5.87
C LEU A 9 14.90 -8.82 4.77
N VAL A 10 14.46 -7.66 4.28
CA VAL A 10 13.34 -7.55 3.33
C VAL A 10 13.82 -7.48 1.88
N TYR A 11 14.94 -6.79 1.63
CA TYR A 11 15.45 -6.52 0.29
C TYR A 11 16.77 -7.25 -0.01
N GLY A 12 17.45 -7.81 0.99
CA GLY A 12 18.76 -8.46 0.81
C GLY A 12 19.90 -7.48 0.51
N GLU A 13 19.62 -6.18 0.54
CA GLU A 13 20.59 -5.12 0.34
C GLU A 13 20.19 -3.85 1.10
N ILE A 14 21.19 -3.05 1.47
CA ILE A 14 20.98 -1.68 1.94
C ILE A 14 20.91 -0.75 0.72
N MET A 15 19.70 -0.43 0.28
CA MET A 15 19.50 0.60 -0.74
C MET A 15 20.10 1.94 -0.29
N ASN A 16 20.90 2.55 -1.17
CA ASN A 16 21.44 3.88 -0.93
C ASN A 16 20.31 4.92 -0.91
N PHE A 17 20.47 5.99 -0.13
CA PHE A 17 19.48 7.06 -0.02
C PHE A 17 19.20 7.73 -1.37
N ASP A 18 20.22 7.98 -2.19
CA ASP A 18 20.06 8.59 -3.51
C ASP A 18 19.36 7.67 -4.52
N GLN A 19 19.44 6.36 -4.31
CA GLN A 19 18.72 5.38 -5.15
C GLN A 19 17.24 5.43 -4.84
N ILE A 20 16.87 5.43 -3.56
CA ILE A 20 15.47 5.55 -3.11
C ILE A 20 14.84 6.84 -3.66
N LEU A 21 15.55 7.97 -3.58
CA LEU A 21 15.05 9.24 -4.10
C LEU A 21 14.84 9.22 -5.62
N ARG A 22 15.75 8.57 -6.37
CA ARG A 22 15.62 8.41 -7.82
C ARG A 22 14.43 7.54 -8.18
N GLU A 23 14.28 6.38 -7.53
CA GLU A 23 13.15 5.47 -7.80
C GLU A 23 11.80 6.14 -7.53
N ILE A 24 11.69 6.97 -6.48
CA ILE A 24 10.46 7.74 -6.20
C ILE A 24 10.24 8.81 -7.28
N ALA A 25 11.30 9.51 -7.70
CA ALA A 25 11.20 10.57 -8.71
C ALA A 25 10.85 10.03 -10.11
N ASP A 26 11.24 8.79 -10.41
CA ASP A 26 11.00 8.14 -11.69
C ASP A 26 9.56 7.58 -11.83
N VAL A 27 8.71 7.71 -10.79
CA VAL A 27 7.32 7.25 -10.83
C VAL A 27 6.48 8.11 -11.79
N THR A 28 5.87 7.46 -12.76
CA THR A 28 5.03 8.09 -13.80
C THR A 28 3.53 7.85 -13.57
N PRO A 29 2.64 8.73 -14.10
CA PRO A 29 1.20 8.52 -14.04
C PRO A 29 0.72 7.21 -14.66
N ASP A 30 1.39 6.70 -15.69
CA ASP A 30 0.98 5.48 -16.36
C ASP A 30 1.34 4.23 -15.55
N GLN A 31 2.48 4.22 -14.85
CA GLN A 31 2.80 3.20 -13.86
C GLN A 31 1.78 3.17 -12.72
N ILE A 32 1.34 4.35 -12.26
CA ILE A 32 0.28 4.45 -11.23
C ILE A 32 -1.02 3.85 -11.73
N LYS A 33 -1.46 4.19 -12.95
CA LYS A 33 -2.69 3.63 -13.54
C LYS A 33 -2.60 2.12 -13.70
N GLU A 34 -1.44 1.60 -14.09
CA GLU A 34 -1.22 0.17 -14.25
C GLU A 34 -1.37 -0.57 -12.91
N ILE A 35 -0.70 -0.09 -11.86
CA ILE A 35 -0.83 -0.65 -10.51
C ILE A 35 -2.27 -0.53 -10.00
N ALA A 36 -2.91 0.62 -10.22
CA ALA A 36 -4.30 0.84 -9.80
C ALA A 36 -5.27 -0.15 -10.47
N ARG A 37 -5.08 -0.46 -11.76
CA ARG A 37 -5.86 -1.49 -12.46
C ARG A 37 -5.67 -2.89 -11.90
N GLN A 38 -4.51 -3.19 -11.31
CA GLN A 38 -4.24 -4.49 -10.71
C GLN A 38 -4.81 -4.59 -9.29
N ILE A 39 -4.69 -3.52 -8.50
CA ILE A 39 -5.04 -3.54 -7.07
C ILE A 39 -6.53 -3.25 -6.85
N LEU A 40 -7.09 -2.21 -7.48
CA LEU A 40 -8.45 -1.72 -7.18
C LEU A 40 -9.57 -2.70 -7.52
N PRO A 41 -9.46 -3.61 -8.50
CA PRO A 41 -10.48 -4.64 -8.72
C PRO A 41 -10.53 -5.70 -7.62
N THR A 42 -9.51 -5.78 -6.75
CA THR A 42 -9.49 -6.74 -5.65
C THR A 42 -10.56 -6.36 -4.62
N SER A 43 -11.26 -7.36 -4.06
CA SER A 43 -12.27 -7.12 -3.03
C SER A 43 -11.66 -6.36 -1.83
N PRO A 44 -12.26 -5.25 -1.39
CA PRO A 44 -11.70 -4.42 -0.32
C PRO A 44 -11.81 -5.12 1.04
N THR A 45 -10.78 -4.97 1.88
CA THR A 45 -10.80 -5.44 3.26
C THR A 45 -11.35 -4.36 4.19
N LEU A 46 -12.50 -4.58 4.80
CA LEU A 46 -13.12 -3.68 5.78
C LEU A 46 -12.97 -4.22 7.21
N ALA A 47 -12.46 -3.41 8.14
CA ALA A 47 -12.43 -3.72 9.58
C ALA A 47 -13.18 -2.64 10.37
N VAL A 48 -14.18 -3.04 11.16
CA VAL A 48 -15.00 -2.15 12.00
C VAL A 48 -14.89 -2.59 13.46
N VAL A 49 -14.55 -1.67 14.37
CA VAL A 49 -14.35 -1.96 15.80
C VAL A 49 -15.18 -1.02 16.68
N GLY A 50 -15.87 -1.57 17.67
CA GLY A 50 -16.67 -0.83 18.65
C GLY A 50 -18.17 -0.78 18.33
N PRO A 51 -18.99 -0.12 19.17
CA PRO A 51 -20.41 0.06 18.91
C PRO A 51 -20.60 1.11 17.79
N PHE A 52 -21.03 0.66 16.61
CA PHE A 52 -21.38 1.54 15.49
C PHE A 52 -22.90 1.69 15.38
N ARG A 53 -23.35 2.92 15.09
CA ARG A 53 -24.78 3.29 15.13
C ARG A 53 -25.63 2.68 14.01
N SER A 54 -25.02 2.25 12.91
CA SER A 54 -25.75 1.67 11.77
C SER A 54 -24.84 0.87 10.87
N GLN A 55 -25.20 -0.40 10.64
CA GLN A 55 -24.53 -1.32 9.73
C GLN A 55 -24.80 -0.98 8.25
N ALA A 56 -25.92 -0.33 7.95
CA ALA A 56 -26.36 0.04 6.61
C ALA A 56 -25.35 0.90 5.84
N LYS A 57 -24.50 1.65 6.56
CA LYS A 57 -23.42 2.45 5.94
C LYS A 57 -22.30 1.61 5.32
N PHE A 58 -22.24 0.33 5.66
CA PHE A 58 -21.19 -0.60 5.23
C PHE A 58 -21.71 -1.70 4.32
N GLU A 59 -23.01 -1.80 4.07
CA GLU A 59 -23.61 -2.89 3.27
C GLU A 59 -23.03 -2.99 1.86
N GLY A 60 -22.76 -1.85 1.21
CA GLY A 60 -22.11 -1.82 -0.11
C GLY A 60 -20.61 -2.18 -0.12
N LEU A 61 -20.01 -2.40 1.05
CA LEU A 61 -18.60 -2.79 1.24
C LEU A 61 -18.44 -4.19 1.85
N ILE A 62 -19.53 -4.81 2.31
CA ILE A 62 -19.55 -6.13 2.96
C ILE A 62 -20.05 -7.24 1.99
N ALA A 63 -20.68 -6.86 0.87
CA ALA A 63 -21.17 -7.77 -0.17
C ALA A 63 -20.07 -8.18 -1.17
#